data_AF-A0A0P4R1L5-F1
#
_entry.id   AF-A0A0P4R1L5-F1
#
_cell.length_a   1.000
_cell.length_b   1.000
_cell.length_c   1.000
_cell.angle_alpha   90.00
_cell.angle_beta   90.00
_cell.angle_gamma   90.00
#
_symmetry.space_group_name_H-M   'P 1'
#
loop_
_entity.id
_entity.type
_entity.pdbx_description
1 polymer ?
#
loop_
_entity_poly.entity_id
_entity_poly.type
_entity_poly.pdbx_seq_one_letter_code
_entity_poly.pdbx_strand_id
1 'polypeptide(L)'
;MSSADQAATGAAPALQRVGAAPRRAGAWCAALGLAALTAVLPLWLFWPDPQPRRTAILVGLGCALACAGAIAVLPRAAGGRRPYAAISVAEFSGAPGGPGAVEADGPPRVLPSRRGVQARSLAWYLGVCTVLVTLFALVTGTPQRPEQMQRIVDAGAEFAAVPIEKVGDVRLHDPSKGHDYYTSTAVVRLAPKAGGRPATATVQPVTPDRPRTGGKVSVLYAPARPGLGALAGDERSLGDAMEGATMGTGRVWIVGIAWAAGLVLSVVGLSLRHGFRSFSRLGRGDMAVRGKYLGPDFWRRGDSKEPCLKIVTGSSRTAHFLANVMAEHAPDSLTGQHVWLCWDARRGAGGGRLSGGATPAALVSDDGWVMHGMLKADDAQMLAAEGVAVEKAAAGNGEPRALRLWDPHSAWLLYVPLSVPLLAAVLIGCAALLTFDLTGVWRWVTGIAGAVAGLSLGHLAMNAPYPSVVRAAISSNGTDPD
;
A
#
# COMPACT_ATOMS: atom_id res chain seq x y z
N MET A 1 39.54 11.42 53.13
CA MET A 1 39.20 10.05 52.69
C MET A 1 37.79 9.80 53.15
N SER A 2 36.73 9.56 52.36
CA SER A 2 36.47 9.33 50.93
C SER A 2 34.94 9.57 50.82
N SER A 3 34.38 10.59 50.14
CA SER A 3 34.25 10.81 48.68
C SER A 3 33.77 9.59 47.89
N ALA A 4 32.51 9.18 48.08
CA ALA A 4 31.75 8.41 47.10
C ALA A 4 30.24 8.50 47.39
N ASP A 5 29.56 9.55 46.90
CA ASP A 5 28.08 9.57 46.85
C ASP A 5 27.48 10.51 45.78
N GLN A 6 28.21 10.82 44.71
CA GLN A 6 27.69 11.59 43.58
C GLN A 6 28.02 10.91 42.25
N ALA A 7 27.31 9.82 41.92
CA ALA A 7 27.40 9.21 40.59
C ALA A 7 26.12 8.50 40.11
N ALA A 8 24.93 8.79 40.67
CA ALA A 8 23.70 8.09 40.28
C ALA A 8 22.51 9.00 39.92
N THR A 9 22.75 10.27 39.58
CA THR A 9 21.68 11.25 39.25
C THR A 9 21.93 12.03 37.96
N GLY A 10 22.61 11.42 36.98
CA GLY A 10 23.05 12.12 35.75
C GLY A 10 22.57 11.56 34.40
N ALA A 11 21.81 10.46 34.33
CA ALA A 11 21.57 9.75 33.07
C ALA A 11 20.10 9.64 32.62
N ALA A 12 19.18 10.44 33.17
CA ALA A 12 17.76 10.39 32.85
C ALA A 12 17.11 11.60 32.12
N PRO A 13 17.81 12.49 31.36
CA PRO A 13 17.11 13.49 30.54
C PRO A 13 17.15 13.25 29.01
N ALA A 14 17.93 12.28 28.50
CA ALA A 14 18.12 12.14 27.04
C ALA A 14 16.98 11.39 26.32
N LEU A 15 16.16 10.61 27.04
CA LEU A 15 15.09 9.80 26.45
C LEU A 15 13.82 10.59 26.09
N GLN A 16 13.67 11.81 26.63
CA GLN A 16 12.46 12.62 26.49
C GLN A 16 12.32 13.37 25.16
N ARG A 17 13.35 13.36 24.30
CA ARG A 17 13.32 13.98 22.96
C ARG A 17 13.39 12.95 21.84
N VAL A 18 12.45 12.00 21.79
CA VAL A 18 12.02 11.54 20.45
C VAL A 18 11.21 12.67 19.83
N GLY A 19 11.91 13.67 19.30
CA GLY A 19 11.32 14.93 18.85
C GLY A 19 10.28 14.75 17.75
N ALA A 20 9.45 15.78 17.54
CA ALA A 20 8.53 15.84 16.41
C ALA A 20 9.25 15.79 15.05
N ALA A 21 10.54 16.15 15.00
CA ALA A 21 11.35 16.23 13.79
C ALA A 21 11.49 14.89 13.02
N PRO A 22 11.96 13.77 13.61
CA PRO A 22 12.05 12.48 12.90
C PRO A 22 10.69 11.96 12.40
N ARG A 23 9.60 12.21 13.15
CA ARG A 23 8.24 11.83 12.72
C ARG A 23 7.79 12.61 11.49
N ARG A 24 8.01 13.92 11.50
CA ARG A 24 7.70 14.80 10.36
C ARG A 24 8.55 14.42 9.15
N ALA A 25 9.86 14.25 9.32
CA ALA A 25 10.76 13.86 8.24
C ALA A 25 10.35 12.53 7.60
N GLY A 26 10.03 11.52 8.41
CA GLY A 26 9.51 10.23 7.93
C GLY A 26 8.20 10.39 7.15
N ALA A 27 7.23 11.14 7.68
CA ALA A 27 5.96 11.39 7.01
C ALA A 27 6.15 12.12 5.66
N TRP A 28 7.00 13.14 5.60
CA TRP A 28 7.32 13.86 4.38
C TRP A 28 8.00 12.96 3.33
N CYS A 29 9.01 12.18 3.73
CA CYS A 29 9.69 11.26 2.82
C CYS A 29 8.73 10.17 2.30
N ALA A 30 7.86 9.64 3.15
CA ALA A 30 6.86 8.65 2.75
C ALA A 30 5.82 9.25 1.79
N ALA A 31 5.33 10.45 2.08
CA ALA A 31 4.36 11.13 1.22
C ALA A 31 4.95 11.48 -0.16
N LEU A 32 6.17 12.03 -0.20
CA LEU A 32 6.87 12.35 -1.45
C LEU A 32 7.19 11.09 -2.25
N GLY A 33 7.71 10.05 -1.60
CA GLY A 33 8.00 8.77 -2.24
C GLY A 33 6.74 8.11 -2.80
N LEU A 34 5.64 8.12 -2.05
CA LEU A 34 4.36 7.59 -2.52
C LEU A 34 3.82 8.40 -3.71
N ALA A 35 3.84 9.73 -3.63
CA ALA A 35 3.40 10.59 -4.73
C ALA A 35 4.20 10.31 -6.01
N ALA A 36 5.52 10.20 -5.90
CA ALA A 36 6.40 9.89 -7.02
C ALA A 36 6.09 8.51 -7.64
N LEU A 37 5.84 7.49 -6.81
CA LEU A 37 5.48 6.15 -7.29
C LEU A 37 4.09 6.10 -7.93
N THR A 38 3.10 6.82 -7.36
CA THR A 38 1.74 6.85 -7.90
C THR A 38 1.65 7.49 -9.29
N ALA A 39 2.59 8.38 -9.63
CA ALA A 39 2.66 8.98 -10.95
C ALA A 39 3.18 8.02 -12.04
N VAL A 40 3.90 6.95 -11.68
CA VAL A 40 4.51 6.02 -12.66
C VAL A 40 3.45 5.33 -13.51
N LEU A 41 2.36 4.85 -12.90
CA LEU A 41 1.29 4.16 -13.61
C LEU A 41 0.60 5.02 -14.68
N PRO A 42 0.06 6.23 -14.38
CA PRO A 42 -0.57 7.06 -15.40
C PRO A 42 0.42 7.53 -16.46
N LEU A 43 1.68 7.83 -16.10
CA LEU A 43 2.72 8.15 -17.08
C LEU A 43 2.97 6.97 -18.02
N TRP A 44 2.99 5.75 -17.50
CA TRP A 44 3.18 4.55 -18.31
C TRP A 44 2.01 4.26 -19.26
N LEU A 45 0.77 4.45 -18.79
CA LEU A 45 -0.43 4.10 -19.54
C LEU A 45 -0.86 5.15 -20.57
N PHE A 46 -0.67 6.44 -20.26
CA PHE A 46 -1.32 7.52 -21.02
C PHE A 46 -0.36 8.49 -21.70
N TRP A 47 0.94 8.46 -21.39
CA TRP A 47 1.91 9.34 -22.06
C TRP A 47 2.37 8.71 -23.38
N PRO A 48 2.11 9.30 -24.55
CA PRO A 48 2.40 8.65 -25.85
C PRO A 48 3.91 8.64 -26.18
N ASP A 49 4.61 9.73 -25.87
CA ASP A 49 6.00 9.90 -26.25
C ASP A 49 6.96 9.07 -25.36
N PRO A 50 7.73 8.13 -25.94
CA PRO A 50 8.53 7.18 -25.16
C PRO A 50 9.70 7.81 -24.40
N GLN A 51 10.38 8.80 -24.99
CA GLN A 51 11.52 9.47 -24.38
C GLN A 51 11.14 10.31 -23.14
N PRO A 52 10.24 11.31 -23.22
CA PRO A 52 9.83 12.08 -22.06
C PRO A 52 9.10 11.22 -21.02
N ARG A 53 8.29 10.24 -21.44
CA ARG A 53 7.68 9.24 -20.54
C ARG A 53 8.72 8.54 -19.69
N ARG A 54 9.73 7.94 -20.33
CA ARG A 54 10.80 7.21 -19.63
C ARG A 54 11.57 8.14 -18.69
N THR A 55 11.95 9.33 -19.15
CA THR A 55 12.67 10.30 -18.31
C THR A 55 11.84 10.72 -17.09
N ALA A 56 10.56 11.03 -17.27
CA ALA A 56 9.67 11.39 -16.17
C ALA A 56 9.50 10.24 -15.15
N ILE A 57 9.33 9.00 -15.63
CA ILE A 57 9.27 7.82 -14.77
C ILE A 57 10.58 7.64 -14.00
N LEU A 58 11.74 7.72 -14.68
CA LEU A 58 13.04 7.55 -14.03
C LEU A 58 13.32 8.66 -13.00
N VAL A 59 12.92 9.89 -13.26
CA VAL A 59 13.00 11.00 -12.29
C VAL A 59 12.12 10.69 -11.07
N GLY A 60 10.88 10.27 -11.27
CA GLY A 60 9.99 9.87 -10.18
C GLY A 60 10.55 8.71 -9.34
N LEU A 61 11.07 7.68 -9.99
CA LEU A 61 11.74 6.55 -9.35
C LEU A 61 13.01 6.98 -8.59
N GLY A 62 13.80 7.90 -9.17
CA GLY A 62 14.97 8.49 -8.52
C GLY A 62 14.60 9.28 -7.26
N CYS A 63 13.52 10.07 -7.30
CA CYS A 63 12.99 10.75 -6.12
C CYS A 63 12.54 9.77 -5.03
N ALA A 64 11.84 8.68 -5.41
CA ALA A 64 11.45 7.63 -4.48
C ALA A 64 12.66 6.92 -3.86
N LEU A 65 13.72 6.69 -4.65
CA LEU A 65 14.98 6.10 -4.17
C LEU A 65 15.69 7.03 -3.18
N ALA A 66 15.74 8.34 -3.45
CA ALA A 66 16.28 9.32 -2.54
C ALA A 66 15.50 9.35 -1.20
N CYS A 67 14.16 9.23 -1.26
CA CYS A 67 13.33 9.10 -0.06
C CYS A 67 13.66 7.83 0.74
N ALA A 68 13.82 6.68 0.07
CA ALA A 68 14.23 5.43 0.71
C ALA A 68 15.62 5.55 1.37
N GLY A 69 16.56 6.21 0.70
CA GLY A 69 17.88 6.55 1.26
C GLY A 69 17.79 7.43 2.50
N ALA A 70 16.97 8.49 2.46
CA ALA A 70 16.72 9.35 3.62
C ALA A 70 16.13 8.55 4.79
N ILE A 71 15.16 7.68 4.54
CA ILE A 71 14.57 6.78 5.56
C ILE A 71 15.62 5.83 6.15
N ALA A 72 16.61 5.40 5.38
CA ALA A 72 17.69 4.54 5.88
C ALA A 72 18.72 5.30 6.75
N VAL A 73 18.92 6.59 6.51
CA VAL A 73 19.94 7.42 7.18
C VAL A 73 19.38 8.15 8.41
N LEU A 74 18.16 8.69 8.33
CA LEU A 74 17.51 9.47 9.40
C LEU A 74 17.48 8.77 10.78
N PRO A 75 17.28 7.45 10.89
CA PRO A 75 17.27 6.78 12.19
C PRO A 75 18.64 6.86 12.88
N ARG A 76 19.74 6.84 12.11
CA ARG A 76 21.10 6.98 12.67
C ARG A 76 21.30 8.36 13.29
N ALA A 77 20.80 9.41 12.64
CA ALA A 77 20.84 10.77 13.17
C ALA A 77 19.93 10.96 14.39
N ALA A 78 18.88 10.16 14.54
CA ALA A 78 17.91 10.23 15.64
C ALA A 78 18.28 9.36 16.87
N GLY A 79 19.53 8.90 16.98
CA GLY A 79 19.99 8.06 18.10
C GLY A 79 19.80 6.55 17.87
N GLY A 80 19.68 6.13 16.62
CA GLY A 80 19.62 4.73 16.22
C GLY A 80 18.20 4.15 16.20
N ARG A 81 18.13 2.88 15.80
CA ARG A 81 16.87 2.14 15.78
C ARG A 81 16.52 1.62 17.16
N ARG A 82 15.22 1.52 17.42
CA ARG A 82 14.70 1.04 18.71
C ARG A 82 13.66 -0.05 18.46
N PRO A 83 13.58 -1.06 19.33
CA PRO A 83 12.49 -2.04 19.31
C PRO A 83 11.13 -1.33 19.42
N TYR A 84 10.12 -1.88 18.74
CA TYR A 84 8.76 -1.33 18.77
C TYR A 84 8.20 -1.24 20.20
N ALA A 85 8.41 -2.27 21.02
CA ALA A 85 8.05 -2.31 22.43
C ALA A 85 8.60 -1.12 23.24
N ALA A 86 9.88 -0.77 23.04
CA ALA A 86 10.48 0.36 23.75
C ALA A 86 9.85 1.70 23.34
N ILE A 87 9.49 1.84 22.07
CA ILE A 87 8.81 3.03 21.55
C ILE A 87 7.37 3.11 22.08
N SER A 88 6.65 1.99 22.09
CA SER A 88 5.25 1.94 22.53
C SER A 88 5.11 2.25 24.02
N VAL A 89 6.01 1.72 24.85
CA VAL A 89 6.09 2.02 26.29
C VAL A 89 6.44 3.49 26.52
N ALA A 90 7.41 4.04 25.78
CA ALA A 90 7.78 5.46 25.90
C ALA A 90 6.66 6.44 25.49
N GLU A 91 5.75 6.04 24.60
CA GLU A 91 4.58 6.87 24.27
C GLU A 91 3.58 6.98 25.43
N PHE A 92 3.51 5.99 26.33
CA PHE A 92 2.64 6.04 27.51
C PHE A 92 3.21 6.93 28.63
N SER A 93 4.53 6.92 28.84
CA SER A 93 5.18 7.68 29.91
C SER A 93 5.34 9.18 29.64
N GLY A 94 5.08 9.63 28.40
CA GLY A 94 5.15 11.04 28.01
C GLY A 94 3.85 11.83 28.19
N ALA A 95 2.89 11.32 28.97
CA ALA A 95 1.63 12.01 29.25
C ALA A 95 1.83 13.04 30.39
N PRO A 96 1.21 14.22 30.33
CA PRO A 96 1.45 15.31 31.28
C PRO A 96 0.89 15.06 32.69
N GLY A 97 0.10 14.00 32.90
CA GLY A 97 -0.32 13.55 34.22
C GLY A 97 0.79 12.73 34.87
N GLY A 98 1.48 13.31 35.86
CA GLY A 98 2.35 12.53 36.75
C GLY A 98 1.52 11.65 37.69
N PRO A 99 2.15 10.67 38.36
CA PRO A 99 1.49 9.91 39.42
C PRO A 99 0.97 10.88 40.50
N GLY A 100 -0.35 10.98 40.62
CA GLY A 100 -1.04 11.96 41.49
C GLY A 100 -1.97 12.94 40.77
N ALA A 101 -2.18 12.82 39.46
CA ALA A 101 -3.25 13.53 38.77
C ALA A 101 -4.61 13.19 39.42
N VAL A 102 -5.41 14.22 39.71
CA VAL A 102 -6.74 14.07 40.32
C VAL A 102 -7.59 13.16 39.44
N GLU A 103 -8.27 12.20 40.07
CA GLU A 103 -9.20 11.30 39.39
C GLU A 103 -10.23 12.12 38.60
N ALA A 104 -10.40 11.81 37.31
CA ALA A 104 -11.26 12.59 36.45
C ALA A 104 -12.73 12.18 36.65
N ASP A 105 -13.56 13.14 37.09
CA ASP A 105 -14.99 12.95 37.40
C ASP A 105 -15.86 12.56 36.18
N GLY A 106 -15.34 12.59 34.95
CA GLY A 106 -16.09 12.22 33.75
C GLY A 106 -15.27 12.04 32.46
N PRO A 107 -15.86 11.48 31.40
CA PRO A 107 -15.20 11.29 30.11
C PRO A 107 -14.99 12.63 29.36
N PRO A 108 -13.89 12.79 28.59
CA PRO A 108 -13.66 14.02 27.82
C PRO A 108 -14.57 14.13 26.59
N ARG A 109 -15.05 15.34 26.25
CA ARG A 109 -15.87 15.57 25.04
C ARG A 109 -15.06 15.61 23.74
N VAL A 110 -13.80 16.02 23.84
CA VAL A 110 -12.90 16.19 22.69
C VAL A 110 -11.79 15.16 22.83
N LEU A 111 -11.57 14.38 21.77
CA LEU A 111 -10.50 13.39 21.71
C LEU A 111 -9.54 13.74 20.58
N PRO A 112 -8.24 13.43 20.71
CA PRO A 112 -7.30 13.63 19.63
C PRO A 112 -7.67 12.71 18.45
N SER A 113 -7.78 13.32 17.28
CA SER A 113 -8.27 12.67 16.06
C SER A 113 -7.34 11.56 15.56
N ARG A 114 -7.89 10.39 15.20
CA ARG A 114 -7.12 9.31 14.58
C ARG A 114 -6.95 9.42 13.06
N ARG A 115 -7.36 10.54 12.44
CA ARG A 115 -7.29 10.74 10.96
C ARG A 115 -5.88 10.49 10.42
N GLY A 116 -4.84 10.89 11.14
CA GLY A 116 -3.45 10.63 10.73
C GLY A 116 -3.11 9.13 10.66
N VAL A 117 -3.60 8.33 11.61
CA VAL A 117 -3.44 6.87 11.59
C VAL A 117 -4.20 6.27 10.41
N GLN A 118 -5.47 6.65 10.22
CA GLN A 118 -6.29 6.18 9.10
C GLN A 118 -5.68 6.55 7.74
N ALA A 119 -5.19 7.77 7.59
CA ALA A 119 -4.56 8.24 6.36
C ALA A 119 -3.28 7.45 6.05
N ARG A 120 -2.45 7.14 7.05
CA ARG A 120 -1.24 6.32 6.87
C ARG A 120 -1.58 4.88 6.49
N SER A 121 -2.54 4.26 7.18
CA SER A 121 -3.01 2.91 6.82
C SER A 121 -3.62 2.89 5.41
N LEU A 122 -4.42 3.89 5.05
CA LEU A 122 -4.98 4.00 3.70
C LEU A 122 -3.88 4.15 2.65
N ALA A 123 -2.95 5.10 2.86
CA ALA A 123 -1.81 5.34 1.97
C ALA A 123 -0.98 4.06 1.77
N TRP A 124 -0.82 3.26 2.83
CA TRP A 124 -0.17 1.96 2.74
C TRP A 124 -0.90 0.97 1.83
N TYR A 125 -2.20 0.75 2.04
CA TYR A 125 -2.99 -0.17 1.20
C TYR A 125 -3.04 0.28 -0.27
N LEU A 126 -3.29 1.58 -0.49
CA LEU A 126 -3.31 2.15 -1.85
C LEU A 126 -1.92 2.06 -2.50
N GLY A 127 -0.85 2.29 -1.73
CA GLY A 127 0.52 2.20 -2.21
C GLY A 127 0.88 0.78 -2.65
N VAL A 128 0.61 -0.24 -1.83
CA VAL A 128 0.86 -1.64 -2.18
C VAL A 128 0.10 -2.04 -3.44
N CYS A 129 -1.20 -1.73 -3.50
CA CYS A 129 -2.01 -2.01 -4.68
C CYS A 129 -1.46 -1.32 -5.93
N THR A 130 -1.17 -0.02 -5.84
CA THR A 130 -0.67 0.76 -6.96
C THR A 130 0.66 0.21 -7.46
N VAL A 131 1.59 -0.13 -6.56
CA VAL A 131 2.88 -0.74 -6.92
C VAL A 131 2.69 -2.07 -7.67
N LEU A 132 1.84 -2.97 -7.16
CA LEU A 132 1.63 -4.28 -7.80
C LEU A 132 1.00 -4.13 -9.19
N VAL A 133 0.01 -3.26 -9.34
CA VAL A 133 -0.62 -2.99 -10.64
C VAL A 133 0.37 -2.30 -11.59
N THR A 134 1.19 -1.38 -11.08
CA THR A 134 2.25 -0.72 -11.86
C THR A 134 3.28 -1.72 -12.36
N LEU A 135 3.75 -2.63 -11.51
CA LEU A 135 4.68 -3.67 -11.91
C LEU A 135 4.06 -4.56 -13.00
N PHE A 136 2.81 -4.98 -12.83
CA PHE A 136 2.12 -5.78 -13.84
C PHE A 136 2.02 -5.03 -15.18
N ALA A 137 1.63 -3.74 -15.15
CA ALA A 137 1.53 -2.90 -16.34
C ALA A 137 2.89 -2.69 -17.01
N LEU A 138 3.94 -2.47 -16.23
CA LEU A 138 5.31 -2.38 -16.72
C LEU A 138 5.70 -3.70 -17.40
N VAL A 139 5.58 -4.84 -16.75
CA VAL A 139 5.98 -6.15 -17.31
C VAL A 139 5.26 -6.47 -18.62
N THR A 140 3.96 -6.20 -18.70
CA THR A 140 3.13 -6.58 -19.85
C THR A 140 3.10 -5.54 -20.97
N GLY A 141 3.55 -4.31 -20.71
CA GLY A 141 3.67 -3.25 -21.72
C GLY A 141 5.01 -3.23 -22.43
N THR A 142 5.04 -2.66 -23.64
CA THR A 142 6.24 -2.42 -24.44
C THR A 142 6.75 -1.00 -24.20
N PRO A 143 7.99 -0.81 -23.72
CA PRO A 143 8.51 0.51 -23.35
C PRO A 143 8.76 1.43 -24.55
N GLN A 144 9.14 0.83 -25.68
CA GLN A 144 9.52 1.54 -26.89
C GLN A 144 8.85 0.89 -28.10
N ARG A 145 8.67 1.68 -29.16
CA ARG A 145 8.33 1.15 -30.47
C ARG A 145 9.52 0.31 -30.96
N PRO A 146 9.29 -0.84 -31.63
CA PRO A 146 10.36 -1.55 -32.29
C PRO A 146 11.16 -0.60 -33.20
N GLU A 147 12.49 -0.68 -33.22
CA GLU A 147 13.32 0.27 -33.98
C GLU A 147 12.90 0.40 -35.44
N GLN A 148 12.52 -0.73 -36.08
CA GLN A 148 12.04 -0.75 -37.45
C GLN A 148 10.74 0.07 -37.62
N MET A 149 9.80 -0.08 -36.68
CA MET A 149 8.55 0.70 -36.67
C MET A 149 8.85 2.19 -36.50
N GLN A 150 9.77 2.55 -35.59
CA GLN A 150 10.15 3.94 -35.38
C GLN A 150 10.74 4.56 -36.66
N ARG A 151 11.66 3.87 -37.33
CA ARG A 151 12.25 4.34 -38.61
C ARG A 151 11.20 4.49 -39.71
N ILE A 152 10.21 3.60 -39.77
CA ILE A 152 9.10 3.67 -40.72
C ILE A 152 8.20 4.89 -40.41
N VAL A 153 7.87 5.12 -39.14
CA VAL A 153 7.07 6.27 -38.69
C VAL A 153 7.78 7.59 -38.97
N ASP A 154 9.07 7.70 -38.63
CA ASP A 154 9.88 8.89 -38.88
C ASP A 154 10.02 9.22 -40.37
N ALA A 155 9.82 8.23 -41.25
CA ALA A 155 9.85 8.38 -42.70
C ALA A 155 8.46 8.62 -43.32
N GLY A 156 7.42 8.87 -42.52
CA GLY A 156 6.05 9.12 -42.97
C GLY A 156 5.30 7.82 -43.25
N ALA A 157 5.09 7.02 -42.21
CA ALA A 157 4.41 5.74 -42.32
C ALA A 157 2.97 5.88 -42.83
N GLU A 158 2.54 4.93 -43.66
CA GLU A 158 1.17 4.78 -44.13
C GLU A 158 0.75 3.30 -44.07
N PHE A 159 -0.52 3.06 -43.75
CA PHE A 159 -1.13 1.74 -43.88
C PHE A 159 -1.57 1.52 -45.33
N ALA A 160 -1.18 0.39 -45.93
CA ALA A 160 -1.66 0.02 -47.25
C ALA A 160 -1.88 -1.48 -47.39
N ALA A 161 -2.86 -1.84 -48.20
CA ALA A 161 -3.07 -3.20 -48.67
C ALA A 161 -2.18 -3.48 -49.89
N VAL A 162 -1.06 -4.17 -49.68
CA VAL A 162 -0.06 -4.45 -50.72
C VAL A 162 -0.20 -5.88 -51.25
N PRO A 163 0.09 -6.12 -52.55
CA PRO A 163 0.03 -7.45 -53.14
C PRO A 163 1.18 -8.34 -52.65
N ILE A 164 0.86 -9.60 -52.39
CA ILE A 164 1.84 -10.63 -52.02
C ILE A 164 2.46 -11.24 -53.29
N GLU A 165 3.77 -11.12 -53.45
CA GLU A 165 4.51 -11.71 -54.56
C GLU A 165 4.86 -13.19 -54.30
N LYS A 166 5.20 -13.52 -53.05
CA LYS A 166 5.57 -14.88 -52.67
C LYS A 166 5.12 -15.18 -51.25
N VAL A 167 4.62 -16.39 -51.01
CA VAL A 167 4.27 -16.90 -49.68
C VAL A 167 5.16 -18.11 -49.39
N GLY A 168 5.68 -18.17 -48.17
CA GLY A 168 6.43 -19.30 -47.61
C GLY A 168 6.01 -19.58 -46.17
N ASP A 169 6.45 -20.72 -45.64
CA ASP A 169 6.33 -21.11 -44.21
C ASP A 169 4.93 -20.93 -43.62
N VAL A 170 3.89 -21.32 -44.36
CA VAL A 170 2.51 -21.23 -43.89
C VAL A 170 2.29 -22.27 -42.79
N ARG A 171 1.97 -21.80 -41.58
CA ARG A 171 1.57 -22.64 -40.44
C ARG A 171 0.15 -22.26 -40.02
N LEU A 172 -0.70 -23.27 -39.91
CA LEU A 172 -2.00 -23.14 -39.27
C LEU A 172 -1.81 -23.30 -37.77
N HIS A 173 -2.37 -22.37 -37.00
CA HIS A 173 -2.54 -22.49 -35.56
C HIS A 173 -4.03 -22.68 -35.30
N ASP A 174 -4.35 -23.81 -34.67
CA ASP A 174 -5.68 -24.15 -34.18
C ASP A 174 -5.66 -24.02 -32.65
N PRO A 175 -5.90 -22.81 -32.11
CA PRO A 175 -6.07 -22.64 -30.68
C PRO A 175 -7.42 -23.25 -30.29
N SER A 176 -7.39 -24.29 -29.46
CA SER A 176 -8.57 -25.06 -28.98
C SER A 176 -9.74 -24.27 -28.36
N LYS A 177 -9.62 -22.95 -28.20
CA LYS A 177 -10.65 -22.02 -27.70
C LYS A 177 -10.70 -20.68 -28.47
N GLY A 178 -10.18 -20.62 -29.70
CA GLY A 178 -10.11 -19.40 -30.50
C GLY A 178 -10.49 -19.62 -31.97
N HIS A 179 -10.25 -18.61 -32.80
CA HIS A 179 -10.36 -18.74 -34.25
C HIS A 179 -9.03 -19.22 -34.83
N ASP A 180 -9.12 -20.17 -35.76
CA ASP A 180 -8.00 -20.60 -36.60
C ASP A 180 -7.31 -19.40 -37.23
N TYR A 181 -5.98 -19.39 -37.18
CA TYR A 181 -5.19 -18.36 -37.85
C TYR A 181 -3.94 -18.94 -38.49
N TYR A 182 -3.53 -18.32 -39.58
CA TYR A 182 -2.32 -18.66 -40.32
C TYR A 182 -1.22 -17.66 -40.00
N THR A 183 -0.03 -18.17 -39.68
CA THR A 183 1.21 -17.39 -39.72
C THR A 183 1.98 -17.79 -40.98
N SER A 184 2.49 -16.82 -41.73
CA SER A 184 3.29 -17.10 -42.93
C SER A 184 4.43 -16.11 -43.08
N THR A 185 5.41 -16.44 -43.91
CA THR A 185 6.42 -15.49 -44.40
C THR A 185 5.98 -15.02 -45.79
N ALA A 186 5.61 -13.75 -45.94
CA ALA A 186 5.15 -13.18 -47.20
C ALA A 186 6.14 -12.13 -47.72
N VAL A 187 6.51 -12.23 -48.99
CA VAL A 187 7.24 -11.17 -49.70
C VAL A 187 6.22 -10.28 -50.38
N VAL A 188 6.19 -9.00 -50.02
CA VAL A 188 5.24 -8.00 -50.53
C VAL A 188 5.96 -6.95 -51.36
N ARG A 189 5.26 -6.40 -52.35
CA ARG A 189 5.75 -5.30 -53.19
C ARG A 189 5.25 -3.96 -52.66
N LEU A 190 6.17 -3.09 -52.27
CA LEU A 190 5.90 -1.76 -51.73
C LEU A 190 5.93 -0.71 -52.83
N ALA A 191 4.87 0.11 -52.91
CA ALA A 191 4.73 1.17 -53.90
C ALA A 191 5.34 2.48 -53.40
N PRO A 192 6.19 3.17 -54.19
CA PRO A 192 6.74 4.45 -53.79
C PRO A 192 5.78 5.61 -54.07
N LYS A 193 5.85 6.67 -53.24
CA LYS A 193 5.16 7.95 -53.48
C LYS A 193 5.97 8.74 -54.51
N ALA A 194 5.44 8.90 -55.73
CA ALA A 194 6.03 9.67 -56.85
C ALA A 194 7.22 9.02 -57.61
N GLY A 195 6.99 7.93 -58.34
CA GLY A 195 7.88 7.49 -59.43
C GLY A 195 9.20 6.83 -59.01
N GLY A 196 9.38 6.55 -57.71
CA GLY A 196 10.53 5.80 -57.20
C GLY A 196 10.57 4.34 -57.68
N ARG A 197 11.66 3.63 -57.37
CA ARG A 197 11.75 2.19 -57.62
C ARG A 197 10.91 1.41 -56.59
N PRO A 198 10.10 0.43 -57.01
CA PRO A 198 9.40 -0.45 -56.09
C PRO A 198 10.43 -1.26 -55.27
N ALA A 199 10.14 -1.46 -54.00
CA ALA A 199 10.94 -2.30 -53.11
C ALA A 199 10.16 -3.54 -52.69
N THR A 200 10.84 -4.64 -52.44
CA THR A 200 10.24 -5.83 -51.85
C THR A 200 10.57 -5.88 -50.37
N ALA A 201 9.62 -6.34 -49.55
CA ALA A 201 9.83 -6.53 -48.12
C ALA A 201 9.30 -7.89 -47.70
N THR A 202 10.04 -8.57 -46.83
CA THR A 202 9.59 -9.80 -46.19
C THR A 202 8.86 -9.44 -44.91
N VAL A 203 7.61 -9.87 -44.78
CA VAL A 203 6.76 -9.63 -43.63
C VAL A 203 6.20 -10.94 -43.10
N GLN A 204 5.83 -10.97 -41.82
CA GLN A 204 5.21 -12.14 -41.19
C GLN A 204 3.76 -11.83 -40.82
N PRO A 205 2.80 -11.92 -41.77
CA PRO A 205 1.41 -11.65 -41.47
C PRO A 205 0.77 -12.78 -40.66
N VAL A 206 -0.14 -12.37 -39.77
CA VAL A 206 -1.08 -13.24 -39.08
C VAL A 206 -2.46 -12.99 -39.70
N THR A 207 -3.03 -13.98 -40.39
CA THR A 207 -4.31 -13.83 -41.11
C THR A 207 -5.29 -14.95 -40.75
N PRO A 208 -6.60 -14.69 -40.68
CA PRO A 208 -7.60 -15.74 -40.46
C PRO A 208 -7.67 -16.69 -41.66
N ASP A 209 -7.53 -16.15 -42.86
CA ASP A 209 -7.53 -16.93 -44.10
C ASP A 209 -6.12 -17.36 -44.51
N ARG A 210 -6.05 -18.50 -45.20
CA ARG A 210 -4.78 -19.01 -45.75
C ARG A 210 -4.21 -18.02 -46.78
N PRO A 211 -3.01 -17.47 -46.57
CA PRO A 211 -2.41 -16.49 -47.48
C PRO A 211 -2.10 -17.11 -48.85
N ARG A 212 -2.31 -16.35 -49.92
CA ARG A 212 -2.09 -16.77 -51.31
C ARG A 212 -1.31 -15.71 -52.08
N THR A 213 -0.45 -16.17 -53.00
CA THR A 213 0.21 -15.28 -53.97
C THR A 213 -0.83 -14.49 -54.78
N GLY A 214 -0.59 -13.21 -55.00
CA GLY A 214 -1.55 -12.28 -55.61
C GLY A 214 -2.64 -11.77 -54.66
N GLY A 215 -2.76 -12.36 -53.46
CA GLY A 215 -3.58 -11.81 -52.38
C GLY A 215 -3.04 -10.49 -51.86
N LYS A 216 -3.81 -9.80 -51.01
CA LYS A 216 -3.40 -8.55 -50.37
C LYS A 216 -3.16 -8.77 -48.88
N VAL A 217 -2.15 -8.09 -48.34
CA VAL A 217 -1.88 -8.03 -46.90
C VAL A 217 -1.79 -6.57 -46.50
N SER A 218 -2.41 -6.21 -45.37
CA SER A 218 -2.23 -4.91 -44.77
C SER A 218 -0.83 -4.81 -44.19
N VAL A 219 -0.10 -3.77 -44.55
CA VAL A 219 1.22 -3.48 -44.01
C VAL A 219 1.34 -2.01 -43.62
N LEU A 220 2.16 -1.76 -42.62
CA LEU A 220 2.70 -0.45 -42.28
C LEU A 220 4.07 -0.31 -42.94
N TYR A 221 4.24 0.69 -43.80
CA TYR A 221 5.52 0.99 -44.46
C TYR A 221 5.63 2.50 -44.73
N ALA A 222 6.81 2.96 -45.14
CA ALA A 222 7.04 4.36 -45.48
C ALA A 222 7.11 4.55 -47.00
N PRO A 223 6.08 5.13 -47.67
CA PRO A 223 6.07 5.29 -49.13
C PRO A 223 7.18 6.18 -49.67
N ALA A 224 7.67 7.13 -48.86
CA ALA A 224 8.80 7.99 -49.21
C ALA A 224 10.15 7.25 -49.15
N ARG A 225 10.23 6.15 -48.39
CA ARG A 225 11.44 5.33 -48.21
C ARG A 225 11.09 3.84 -48.11
N PRO A 226 10.61 3.21 -49.21
CA PRO A 226 10.13 1.83 -49.16
C PRO A 226 11.24 0.81 -48.85
N GLY A 227 12.52 1.19 -48.99
CA GLY A 227 13.67 0.37 -48.59
C GLY A 227 13.83 0.16 -47.07
N LEU A 228 13.05 0.85 -46.22
CA LEU A 228 13.02 0.59 -44.77
C LEU A 228 12.29 -0.72 -44.41
N GLY A 229 11.66 -1.36 -45.39
CA GLY A 229 10.84 -2.55 -45.21
C GLY A 229 9.41 -2.20 -44.79
N ALA A 230 8.71 -3.22 -44.31
CA ALA A 230 7.33 -3.12 -43.88
C ALA A 230 7.07 -4.00 -42.66
N LEU A 231 6.00 -3.70 -41.92
CA LEU A 231 5.48 -4.51 -40.83
C LEU A 231 4.07 -4.97 -41.21
N ALA A 232 3.79 -6.27 -41.11
CA ALA A 232 2.45 -6.77 -41.37
C ALA A 232 1.49 -6.38 -40.25
N GLY A 233 0.33 -5.83 -40.62
CA GLY A 233 -0.71 -5.39 -39.71
C GLY A 233 -1.58 -4.29 -40.30
N ASP A 234 -2.77 -4.15 -39.76
CA ASP A 234 -3.72 -3.08 -40.03
C ASP A 234 -3.66 -1.99 -38.94
N GLU A 235 -4.46 -0.95 -39.13
CA GLU A 235 -4.59 0.16 -38.18
C GLU A 235 -5.03 -0.34 -36.79
N ARG A 236 -5.85 -1.40 -36.73
CA ARG A 236 -6.34 -1.96 -35.47
C ARG A 236 -5.27 -2.72 -34.68
N SER A 237 -4.34 -3.37 -35.36
CA SER A 237 -3.28 -4.18 -34.75
C SER A 237 -2.00 -3.40 -34.47
N LEU A 238 -1.66 -2.42 -35.31
CA LEU A 238 -0.43 -1.63 -35.19
C LEU A 238 -0.66 -0.17 -34.80
N GLY A 239 -1.89 0.36 -34.86
CA GLY A 239 -2.21 1.76 -34.58
C GLY A 239 -1.76 2.20 -33.19
N ASP A 240 -2.17 1.48 -32.14
CA ASP A 240 -1.76 1.78 -30.76
C ASP A 240 -0.22 1.83 -30.61
N ALA A 241 0.48 0.87 -31.21
CA ALA A 241 1.95 0.82 -31.17
C ALA A 241 2.59 1.96 -31.99
N MET A 242 2.00 2.31 -33.13
CA MET A 242 2.40 3.45 -33.97
C MET A 242 2.23 4.77 -33.24
N GLU A 243 1.15 4.94 -32.48
CA GLU A 243 0.93 6.10 -31.60
C GLU A 243 1.89 6.13 -30.41
N GLY A 244 2.57 5.02 -30.12
CA GLY A 244 3.55 4.91 -29.03
C GLY A 244 2.92 4.48 -27.70
N ALA A 245 1.69 3.97 -27.74
CA ALA A 245 1.05 3.36 -26.60
C ALA A 245 1.88 2.18 -26.10
N THR A 246 2.02 2.06 -24.78
CA THR A 246 2.76 0.96 -24.15
C THR A 246 1.97 -0.34 -24.18
N MET A 247 0.65 -0.27 -24.35
CA MET A 247 -0.26 -1.39 -24.31
C MET A 247 -1.44 -1.10 -25.23
N GLY A 248 -2.03 -2.14 -25.79
CA GLY A 248 -3.28 -1.99 -26.54
C GLY A 248 -4.42 -1.48 -25.65
N THR A 249 -5.35 -0.72 -26.22
CA THR A 249 -6.44 -0.04 -25.51
C THR A 249 -7.20 -0.96 -24.54
N GLY A 250 -7.51 -2.19 -24.94
CA GLY A 250 -8.19 -3.15 -24.06
C GLY A 250 -7.40 -3.52 -22.81
N ARG A 251 -6.07 -3.65 -22.92
CA ARG A 251 -5.19 -3.94 -21.76
C ARG A 251 -5.08 -2.75 -20.83
N VAL A 252 -5.04 -1.53 -21.37
CA VAL A 252 -5.07 -0.28 -20.58
C VAL A 252 -6.32 -0.24 -19.70
N TRP A 253 -7.49 -0.56 -20.26
CA TRP A 253 -8.73 -0.64 -19.49
C TRP A 253 -8.71 -1.72 -18.41
N ILE A 254 -8.20 -2.93 -18.71
CA ILE A 254 -8.07 -4.00 -17.72
C ILE A 254 -7.19 -3.55 -16.55
N VAL A 255 -6.04 -2.93 -16.82
CA VAL A 255 -5.14 -2.39 -15.80
C VAL A 255 -5.82 -1.27 -15.00
N GLY A 256 -6.52 -0.36 -15.68
CA GLY A 256 -7.25 0.74 -15.04
C GLY A 256 -8.36 0.24 -14.11
N ILE A 257 -9.15 -0.74 -14.53
CA ILE A 257 -10.20 -1.37 -13.72
C ILE A 257 -9.58 -2.11 -12.53
N ALA A 258 -8.50 -2.88 -12.74
CA ALA A 258 -7.81 -3.58 -11.66
C ALA A 258 -7.26 -2.61 -10.61
N TRP A 259 -6.71 -1.47 -11.06
CA TRP A 259 -6.27 -0.40 -10.16
C TRP A 259 -7.44 0.17 -9.37
N ALA A 260 -8.52 0.60 -10.05
CA ALA A 260 -9.71 1.16 -9.41
C ALA A 260 -10.35 0.19 -8.40
N ALA A 261 -10.49 -1.09 -8.76
CA ALA A 261 -10.98 -2.14 -7.88
C ALA A 261 -10.09 -2.28 -6.63
N GLY A 262 -8.77 -2.24 -6.81
CA GLY A 262 -7.83 -2.29 -5.71
C GLY A 262 -7.88 -1.06 -4.79
N LEU A 263 -8.16 0.14 -5.31
CA LEU A 263 -8.42 1.33 -4.50
C LEU A 263 -9.69 1.14 -3.64
N VAL A 264 -10.77 0.64 -4.24
CA VAL A 264 -12.03 0.35 -3.53
C VAL A 264 -11.83 -0.71 -2.46
N LEU A 265 -11.16 -1.81 -2.78
CA LEU A 265 -10.86 -2.89 -1.82
C LEU A 265 -9.99 -2.39 -0.67
N SER A 266 -9.05 -1.48 -0.92
CA SER A 266 -8.23 -0.84 0.12
C SER A 266 -9.09 -0.03 1.09
N VAL A 267 -10.05 0.73 0.58
CA VAL A 267 -11.00 1.53 1.38
C VAL A 267 -11.92 0.63 2.19
N VAL A 268 -12.46 -0.44 1.58
CA VAL A 268 -13.31 -1.43 2.26
C VAL A 268 -12.52 -2.16 3.36
N GLY A 269 -11.30 -2.62 3.07
CA GLY A 269 -10.43 -3.29 4.04
C GLY A 269 -10.10 -2.40 5.24
N LEU A 270 -9.81 -1.11 4.99
CA LEU A 270 -9.60 -0.13 6.05
C LEU A 270 -10.87 0.08 6.90
N SER A 271 -12.04 0.16 6.25
CA SER A 271 -13.33 0.28 6.93
C SER A 271 -13.59 -0.88 7.87
N LEU A 272 -13.32 -2.11 7.42
CA LEU A 272 -13.55 -3.32 8.21
C LEU A 272 -12.57 -3.43 9.38
N ARG A 273 -11.30 -3.02 9.19
CA ARG A 273 -10.27 -3.13 10.24
C ARG A 273 -10.30 -2.02 11.28
N HIS A 274 -10.58 -0.78 10.86
CA HIS A 274 -10.49 0.37 11.75
C HIS A 274 -11.83 1.10 11.90
N GLY A 275 -12.73 1.02 10.92
CA GLY A 275 -13.89 1.90 10.79
C GLY A 275 -13.52 3.30 10.27
N PHE A 276 -14.49 4.04 9.73
CA PHE A 276 -14.24 5.41 9.22
C PHE A 276 -14.35 6.52 10.27
N ARG A 277 -14.81 6.21 11.49
CA ARG A 277 -15.04 7.25 12.50
C ARG A 277 -13.72 7.81 13.03
N SER A 278 -13.51 9.12 12.96
CA SER A 278 -12.25 9.74 13.40
C SER A 278 -12.18 10.06 14.91
N PHE A 279 -13.31 9.94 15.64
CA PHE A 279 -13.44 10.26 17.07
C PHE A 279 -12.76 11.58 17.46
N SER A 280 -13.05 12.67 16.74
CA SER A 280 -12.55 14.01 17.12
C SER A 280 -13.42 14.68 18.17
N ARG A 281 -14.72 14.32 18.22
CA ARG A 281 -15.68 14.75 19.24
C ARG A 281 -16.59 13.59 19.59
N LEU A 282 -16.82 13.42 20.89
CA LEU A 282 -17.88 12.56 21.40
C LEU A 282 -19.20 13.35 21.44
N GLY A 283 -20.29 12.74 21.00
CA GLY A 283 -21.60 13.36 20.83
C GLY A 283 -22.74 12.56 21.47
N ARG A 284 -23.98 12.93 21.15
CA ARG A 284 -25.20 12.39 21.78
C ARG A 284 -25.44 10.90 21.61
N GLY A 285 -24.79 10.27 20.63
CA GLY A 285 -24.89 8.84 20.36
C GLY A 285 -23.80 7.99 21.02
N ASP A 286 -22.89 8.63 21.77
CA ASP A 286 -21.76 7.96 22.37
C ASP A 286 -22.03 7.62 23.83
N MET A 287 -21.58 6.43 24.19
CA MET A 287 -21.63 5.92 25.56
C MET A 287 -20.22 5.85 26.10
N ALA A 288 -20.10 6.02 27.41
CA ALA A 288 -18.86 5.82 28.13
C ALA A 288 -19.11 4.98 29.37
N VAL A 289 -18.17 4.10 29.69
CA VAL A 289 -18.17 3.34 30.93
C VAL A 289 -16.81 3.45 31.59
N ARG A 290 -16.81 3.54 32.92
CA ARG A 290 -15.62 3.54 33.74
C ARG A 290 -15.22 2.10 34.03
N GLY A 291 -13.93 1.79 33.88
CA GLY A 291 -13.41 0.47 34.20
C GLY A 291 -11.95 0.50 34.61
N LYS A 292 -11.49 -0.64 35.10
CA LYS A 292 -10.10 -0.91 35.48
C LYS A 292 -9.44 -1.71 34.38
N TYR A 293 -8.30 -1.23 33.88
CA TYR A 293 -7.51 -1.95 32.88
C TYR A 293 -6.81 -3.15 33.53
N LEU A 294 -6.99 -4.35 32.97
CA LEU A 294 -6.38 -5.59 33.50
C LEU A 294 -5.14 -6.04 32.73
N GLY A 295 -4.89 -5.47 31.56
CA GLY A 295 -3.79 -5.90 30.70
C GLY A 295 -4.24 -6.32 29.30
N PRO A 296 -3.27 -6.70 28.45
CA PRO A 296 -3.54 -7.32 27.17
C PRO A 296 -3.98 -8.78 27.34
N ASP A 297 -4.90 -9.21 26.48
CA ASP A 297 -5.49 -10.54 26.45
C ASP A 297 -5.81 -10.92 24.99
N PHE A 298 -6.32 -12.12 24.75
CA PHE A 298 -6.82 -12.56 23.46
C PHE A 298 -8.30 -12.84 23.52
N TRP A 299 -9.07 -12.15 22.68
CA TRP A 299 -10.46 -12.50 22.47
C TRP A 299 -10.52 -13.75 21.59
N ARG A 300 -11.23 -14.78 22.05
CA ARG A 300 -11.38 -16.06 21.34
C ARG A 300 -12.84 -16.28 20.94
N ARG A 301 -13.06 -16.56 19.65
CA ARG A 301 -14.34 -17.08 19.13
C ARG A 301 -14.05 -18.17 18.11
N GLY A 302 -14.40 -19.41 18.46
CA GLY A 302 -13.94 -20.58 17.70
C GLY A 302 -12.42 -20.58 17.59
N ASP A 303 -11.90 -20.80 16.39
CA ASP A 303 -10.45 -20.84 16.13
C ASP A 303 -9.82 -19.45 15.96
N SER A 304 -10.63 -18.38 15.93
CA SER A 304 -10.11 -17.02 15.77
C SER A 304 -9.62 -16.46 17.12
N LYS A 305 -8.37 -15.98 17.13
CA LYS A 305 -7.74 -15.27 18.25
C LYS A 305 -7.41 -13.85 17.80
N GLU A 306 -7.98 -12.85 18.47
CA GLU A 306 -7.70 -11.44 18.20
C GLU A 306 -7.07 -10.78 19.43
N PRO A 307 -5.98 -10.01 19.28
CA PRO A 307 -5.38 -9.28 20.40
C PRO A 307 -6.36 -8.22 20.90
N CYS A 308 -6.52 -8.13 22.21
CA CYS A 308 -7.40 -7.19 22.85
C CYS A 308 -6.82 -6.69 24.18
N LEU A 309 -7.40 -5.62 24.70
CA LEU A 309 -7.16 -5.11 26.03
C LEU A 309 -8.37 -5.42 26.88
N LYS A 310 -8.14 -6.01 28.05
CA LYS A 310 -9.20 -6.42 28.98
C LYS A 310 -9.49 -5.29 29.95
N ILE A 311 -10.76 -4.89 30.04
CA ILE A 311 -11.22 -3.84 30.94
C ILE A 311 -12.36 -4.41 31.78
N VAL A 312 -12.29 -4.24 33.10
CA VAL A 312 -13.36 -4.67 34.01
C VAL A 312 -14.08 -3.47 34.58
N THR A 313 -15.40 -3.43 34.42
CA THR A 313 -16.25 -2.36 34.96
C THR A 313 -16.53 -2.57 36.45
N GLY A 314 -17.08 -1.55 37.11
CA GLY A 314 -17.44 -1.63 38.54
C GLY A 314 -18.46 -2.73 38.88
N SER A 315 -19.22 -3.21 37.89
CA SER A 315 -20.17 -4.32 38.02
C SER A 315 -19.54 -5.70 37.74
N SER A 316 -18.20 -5.77 37.65
CA SER A 316 -17.45 -6.97 37.28
C SER A 316 -17.67 -7.48 35.85
N ARG A 317 -18.27 -6.67 34.95
CA ARG A 317 -18.35 -7.04 33.53
C ARG A 317 -17.03 -6.80 32.83
N THR A 318 -16.66 -7.73 31.95
CA THR A 318 -15.42 -7.65 31.16
C THR A 318 -15.72 -7.13 29.76
N ALA A 319 -15.01 -6.08 29.35
CA ALA A 319 -15.01 -5.55 28.01
C ALA A 319 -13.69 -5.90 27.30
N HIS A 320 -13.79 -6.34 26.03
CA HIS A 320 -12.64 -6.62 25.17
C HIS A 320 -12.48 -5.49 24.16
N PHE A 321 -11.48 -4.64 24.41
CA PHE A 321 -11.11 -3.56 23.51
C PHE A 321 -10.08 -4.07 22.50
N LEU A 322 -10.51 -4.28 21.26
CA LEU A 322 -9.67 -4.74 20.17
C LEU A 322 -8.69 -3.64 19.77
N ALA A 323 -7.44 -3.88 20.09
CA ALA A 323 -6.32 -3.03 19.75
C ALA A 323 -5.10 -3.91 19.50
N ASN A 324 -4.24 -3.46 18.60
CA ASN A 324 -3.07 -4.21 18.17
C ASN A 324 -1.91 -4.07 19.18
N VAL A 325 -2.16 -4.43 20.44
CA VAL A 325 -1.26 -4.24 21.59
C VAL A 325 -1.01 -5.60 22.24
N MET A 326 0.27 -5.91 22.45
CA MET A 326 0.72 -7.14 23.12
C MET A 326 1.22 -6.80 24.54
N ALA A 327 1.45 -7.81 25.38
CA ALA A 327 2.03 -7.65 26.71
C ALA A 327 3.27 -6.75 26.72
N GLU A 328 4.21 -7.02 25.82
CA GLU A 328 5.45 -6.24 25.68
C GLU A 328 5.26 -4.80 25.19
N HIS A 329 4.07 -4.42 24.70
CA HIS A 329 3.81 -3.08 24.15
C HIS A 329 3.24 -2.10 25.17
N ALA A 330 2.75 -2.60 26.32
CA ALA A 330 2.11 -1.82 27.37
C ALA A 330 2.98 -1.89 28.64
N PRO A 331 3.27 -0.75 29.31
CA PRO A 331 3.98 -0.82 30.58
C PRO A 331 3.11 -1.47 31.66
N ASP A 332 3.74 -2.24 32.55
CA ASP A 332 3.08 -2.91 33.68
C ASP A 332 2.34 -1.91 34.59
N SER A 333 2.80 -0.66 34.62
CA SER A 333 2.19 0.43 35.39
C SER A 333 0.77 0.79 34.93
N LEU A 334 0.36 0.38 33.73
CA LEU A 334 -1.03 0.57 33.28
C LEU A 334 -1.98 -0.40 33.98
N THR A 335 -1.50 -1.59 34.37
CA THR A 335 -2.34 -2.63 34.99
C THR A 335 -2.91 -2.11 36.29
N GLY A 336 -4.24 -2.12 36.37
CA GLY A 336 -4.99 -1.61 37.49
C GLY A 336 -5.33 -0.12 37.43
N GLN A 337 -4.90 0.63 36.41
CA GLN A 337 -5.34 2.00 36.22
C GLN A 337 -6.81 2.08 35.82
N HIS A 338 -7.47 3.15 36.26
CA HIS A 338 -8.82 3.46 35.81
C HIS A 338 -8.81 4.15 34.44
N VAL A 339 -9.75 3.73 33.60
CA VAL A 339 -9.86 4.17 32.22
C VAL A 339 -11.33 4.39 31.87
N TRP A 340 -11.58 5.37 31.01
CA TRP A 340 -12.86 5.57 30.36
C TRP A 340 -12.87 4.85 29.01
N LEU A 341 -13.75 3.88 28.86
CA LEU A 341 -14.04 3.24 27.58
C LEU A 341 -15.22 3.95 26.93
N CYS A 342 -14.98 4.63 25.80
CA CYS A 342 -15.99 5.37 25.04
C CYS A 342 -16.27 4.68 23.71
N TRP A 343 -17.53 4.54 23.31
CA TRP A 343 -17.89 3.91 22.04
C TRP A 343 -19.13 4.52 21.40
N ASP A 344 -19.31 4.26 20.10
CA ASP A 344 -20.51 4.62 19.36
C ASP A 344 -21.61 3.58 19.63
N ALA A 345 -22.65 3.93 20.38
CA ALA A 345 -23.74 3.00 20.66
C ALA A 345 -24.71 2.82 19.48
N ARG A 346 -24.68 3.72 18.49
CA ARG A 346 -25.56 3.64 17.31
C ARG A 346 -24.99 2.75 16.21
N ARG A 347 -23.66 2.68 16.09
CA ARG A 347 -22.97 1.81 15.13
C ARG A 347 -22.64 0.48 15.79
N GLY A 348 -23.10 -0.63 15.21
CA GLY A 348 -22.86 -1.99 15.71
C GLY A 348 -24.05 -2.66 16.41
N ALA A 349 -25.07 -1.91 16.85
CA ALA A 349 -26.30 -2.48 17.43
C ALA A 349 -27.30 -3.00 16.38
N GLY A 350 -27.23 -2.48 15.15
CA GLY A 350 -28.05 -2.96 14.03
C GLY A 350 -27.30 -4.05 13.28
N GLY A 351 -27.72 -5.31 13.44
CA GLY A 351 -27.19 -6.51 12.77
C GLY A 351 -27.36 -6.55 11.25
N GLY A 352 -27.15 -5.42 10.56
CA GLY A 352 -27.08 -5.35 9.11
C GLY A 352 -25.89 -6.14 8.57
N ARG A 353 -26.03 -6.69 7.36
CA ARG A 353 -25.04 -7.51 6.64
C ARG A 353 -23.63 -6.90 6.50
N LEU A 354 -23.46 -5.61 6.79
CA LEU A 354 -22.20 -4.86 6.68
C LEU A 354 -21.68 -4.33 8.03
N SER A 355 -22.42 -4.54 9.12
CA SER A 355 -21.96 -4.22 10.47
C SER A 355 -21.00 -5.34 10.91
N GLY A 356 -19.69 -5.16 10.67
CA GLY A 356 -18.68 -6.01 11.28
C GLY A 356 -18.94 -6.04 12.79
N GLY A 357 -18.84 -7.21 13.43
CA GLY A 357 -19.23 -7.45 14.83
C GLY A 357 -18.41 -6.70 15.90
N ALA A 358 -17.93 -5.49 15.59
CA ALA A 358 -17.27 -4.56 16.46
C ALA A 358 -17.68 -3.11 16.10
N THR A 359 -17.82 -2.27 17.12
CA THR A 359 -18.05 -0.83 17.00
C THR A 359 -16.75 -0.06 17.23
N PRO A 360 -16.51 1.06 16.53
CA PRO A 360 -15.40 1.93 16.84
C PRO A 360 -15.44 2.37 18.33
N ALA A 361 -14.28 2.38 18.99
CA ALA A 361 -14.16 2.76 20.39
C ALA A 361 -12.85 3.51 20.68
N ALA A 362 -12.81 4.22 21.80
CA ALA A 362 -11.63 4.89 22.33
C ALA A 362 -11.47 4.59 23.83
N LEU A 363 -10.24 4.31 24.22
CA LEU A 363 -9.83 4.14 25.60
C LEU A 363 -9.10 5.41 26.04
N VAL A 364 -9.52 6.00 27.15
CA VAL A 364 -8.95 7.23 27.70
C VAL A 364 -8.48 6.96 29.12
N SER A 365 -7.21 7.21 29.40
CA SER A 365 -6.68 7.09 30.76
C SER A 365 -6.76 8.40 31.52
N ASP A 366 -6.78 8.26 32.85
CA ASP A 366 -6.61 9.35 33.81
C ASP A 366 -5.22 9.98 33.80
N ASP A 367 -4.27 9.48 33.00
CA ASP A 367 -2.98 10.13 32.75
C ASP A 367 -3.01 10.99 31.46
N GLY A 368 -4.08 10.86 30.67
CA GLY A 368 -4.36 11.73 29.52
C GLY A 368 -3.95 11.16 28.17
N TRP A 369 -3.52 9.90 28.11
CA TRP A 369 -3.34 9.20 26.85
C TRP A 369 -4.69 8.68 26.32
N VAL A 370 -4.80 8.64 25.00
CA VAL A 370 -5.99 8.16 24.27
C VAL A 370 -5.58 7.12 23.25
N MET A 371 -6.19 5.93 23.32
CA MET A 371 -6.01 4.85 22.36
C MET A 371 -7.29 4.64 21.58
N HIS A 372 -7.21 4.57 20.25
CA HIS A 372 -8.36 4.24 19.40
C HIS A 372 -8.30 2.77 19.00
N GLY A 373 -9.47 2.12 18.97
CA GLY A 373 -9.60 0.71 18.66
C GLY A 373 -11.04 0.39 18.28
N MET A 374 -11.42 -0.86 18.52
CA MET A 374 -12.78 -1.35 18.31
C MET A 374 -13.25 -2.06 19.58
N LEU A 375 -14.54 -2.00 19.88
CA LEU A 375 -15.19 -2.77 20.94
C LEU A 375 -16.08 -3.81 20.29
N LYS A 376 -16.07 -5.07 20.73
CA LYS A 376 -16.97 -6.09 20.17
C LYS A 376 -18.43 -5.66 20.35
N ALA A 377 -19.27 -5.95 19.36
CA ALA A 377 -20.67 -5.54 19.38
C ALA A 377 -21.42 -6.13 20.59
N ASP A 378 -21.13 -7.39 20.93
CA ASP A 378 -21.72 -8.07 22.09
C ASP A 378 -21.32 -7.38 23.42
N ASP A 379 -20.04 -7.02 23.56
CA ASP A 379 -19.54 -6.27 24.72
C ASP A 379 -20.17 -4.87 24.76
N ALA A 380 -20.28 -4.19 23.61
CA ALA A 380 -20.93 -2.88 23.53
C ALA A 380 -22.40 -2.92 23.93
N GLN A 381 -23.13 -3.97 23.52
CA GLN A 381 -24.54 -4.18 23.87
C GLN A 381 -24.70 -4.54 25.35
N MET A 382 -23.83 -5.41 25.87
CA MET A 382 -23.79 -5.75 27.29
C MET A 382 -23.51 -4.52 28.16
N LEU A 383 -22.54 -3.68 27.76
CA LEU A 383 -22.16 -2.48 28.51
C LEU A 383 -23.15 -1.33 28.34
N ALA A 384 -24.05 -1.37 27.35
CA ALA A 384 -25.03 -0.30 27.12
C ALA A 384 -25.95 -0.06 28.33
N ALA A 385 -26.22 -1.08 29.14
CA ALA A 385 -27.03 -0.96 30.35
C ALA A 385 -26.32 -0.22 31.51
N GLU A 386 -24.99 -0.20 31.50
CA GLU A 386 -24.15 0.42 32.55
C GLU A 386 -23.48 1.71 32.08
N GLY A 387 -23.33 1.85 30.76
CA GLY A 387 -22.74 3.01 30.14
C GLY A 387 -23.58 4.26 30.40
N VAL A 388 -22.88 5.38 30.51
CA VAL A 388 -23.49 6.70 30.64
C VAL A 388 -23.33 7.43 29.32
N ALA A 389 -24.38 8.12 28.87
CA ALA A 389 -24.27 8.97 27.69
C ALA A 389 -23.21 10.05 27.92
N VAL A 390 -22.24 10.17 27.00
CA VAL A 390 -21.08 11.07 27.16
C VAL A 390 -21.51 12.52 27.39
N GLU A 391 -22.60 12.96 26.74
CA GLU A 391 -23.12 14.33 26.90
C GLU A 391 -23.50 14.63 28.35
N LYS A 392 -24.13 13.66 29.05
CA LYS A 392 -24.55 13.75 30.45
C LYS A 392 -23.35 13.62 31.39
N ALA A 393 -22.49 12.63 31.16
CA ALA A 393 -21.33 12.37 32.01
C ALA A 393 -20.27 13.48 31.94
N ALA A 394 -20.10 14.10 30.77
CA ALA A 394 -19.12 15.17 30.59
C ALA A 394 -19.63 16.57 31.00
N ALA A 395 -20.88 16.69 31.49
CA ALA A 395 -21.43 17.96 31.97
C ALA A 395 -20.84 18.39 33.33
N GLY A 396 -20.22 17.48 34.08
CA GLY A 396 -19.58 17.74 35.37
C GLY A 396 -18.08 18.05 35.31
N ASN A 397 -17.46 18.06 34.12
CA ASN A 397 -16.00 18.14 34.01
C ASN A 397 -15.46 19.58 34.05
N GLY A 398 -14.47 19.79 34.92
CA GLY A 398 -13.60 20.97 34.98
C GLY A 398 -12.64 21.11 33.78
N GLU A 399 -11.70 22.05 33.90
CA GLU A 399 -10.74 22.54 32.89
C GLU A 399 -10.34 21.54 31.76
N PRO A 400 -10.22 22.02 30.51
CA PRO A 400 -9.87 21.18 29.37
C PRO A 400 -8.51 20.50 29.57
N ARG A 401 -8.54 19.18 29.73
CA ARG A 401 -7.35 18.36 29.89
C ARG A 401 -6.58 18.20 28.56
N ALA A 402 -5.25 18.33 28.62
CA ALA A 402 -4.38 17.98 27.51
C ALA A 402 -4.38 16.46 27.28
N LEU A 403 -5.01 16.02 26.18
CA LEU A 403 -5.04 14.63 25.76
C LEU A 403 -4.03 14.35 24.65
N ARG A 404 -3.34 13.22 24.73
CA ARG A 404 -2.36 12.77 23.73
C ARG A 404 -2.79 11.47 23.08
N LEU A 405 -2.79 11.44 21.75
CA LEU A 405 -3.02 10.21 20.99
C LEU A 405 -1.83 9.26 21.19
N TRP A 406 -2.11 8.05 21.65
CA TRP A 406 -1.15 6.96 21.62
C TRP A 406 -1.04 6.42 20.18
N ASP A 407 0.07 6.74 19.52
CA ASP A 407 0.36 6.33 18.15
C ASP A 407 1.85 5.99 17.99
N PRO A 408 2.30 4.83 18.51
CA PRO A 408 3.69 4.39 18.35
C PRO A 408 4.08 4.19 16.88
N HIS A 409 3.11 3.86 16.02
CA HIS A 409 3.36 3.75 14.58
C HIS A 409 3.78 5.07 13.96
N SER A 410 3.47 6.23 14.54
CA SER A 410 3.97 7.52 14.05
C SER A 410 5.50 7.63 14.08
N ALA A 411 6.16 6.82 14.91
CA ALA A 411 7.61 6.72 15.02
C ALA A 411 8.20 5.55 14.20
N TRP A 412 7.51 5.10 13.14
CA TRP A 412 7.92 3.97 12.29
C TRP A 412 9.37 4.01 11.80
N LEU A 413 9.88 5.21 11.53
CA LEU A 413 11.24 5.39 11.08
C LEU A 413 12.27 4.85 12.09
N LEU A 414 11.94 4.81 13.38
CA LEU A 414 12.84 4.30 14.43
C LEU A 414 12.84 2.78 14.55
N TYR A 415 11.77 2.08 14.17
CA TYR A 415 11.68 0.63 14.31
C TYR A 415 11.75 -0.14 12.98
N VAL A 416 11.64 0.54 11.84
CA VAL A 416 11.70 -0.12 10.53
C VAL A 416 13.10 -0.73 10.28
N PRO A 417 13.18 -2.03 9.93
CA PRO A 417 14.45 -2.72 9.70
C PRO A 417 15.13 -2.26 8.40
N LEU A 418 16.42 -2.59 8.21
CA LEU A 418 17.22 -2.10 7.06
C LEU A 418 16.83 -2.80 5.77
N SER A 419 16.27 -4.00 5.91
CA SER A 419 15.68 -4.77 4.82
C SER A 419 14.56 -4.01 4.11
N VAL A 420 13.77 -3.17 4.79
CA VAL A 420 12.67 -2.42 4.17
C VAL A 420 13.16 -1.41 3.11
N PRO A 421 14.06 -0.45 3.42
CA PRO A 421 14.57 0.46 2.39
C PRO A 421 15.42 -0.28 1.33
N LEU A 422 16.07 -1.40 1.68
CA LEU A 422 16.78 -2.23 0.71
C LEU A 422 15.83 -2.89 -0.29
N LEU A 423 14.74 -3.51 0.18
CA LEU A 423 13.70 -4.10 -0.67
C LEU A 423 13.00 -3.04 -1.51
N ALA A 424 12.77 -1.84 -0.94
CA ALA A 424 12.25 -0.71 -1.69
C ALA A 424 13.22 -0.30 -2.82
N ALA A 425 14.53 -0.24 -2.56
CA ALA A 425 15.53 0.05 -3.58
C ALA A 425 15.58 -1.02 -4.68
N VAL A 426 15.51 -2.30 -4.32
CA VAL A 426 15.43 -3.42 -5.29
C VAL A 426 14.17 -3.28 -6.15
N LEU A 427 13.01 -3.06 -5.53
CA LEU A 427 11.73 -2.85 -6.21
C LEU A 427 11.79 -1.66 -7.18
N ILE A 428 12.34 -0.52 -6.75
CA ILE A 428 12.52 0.67 -7.58
C ILE A 428 13.48 0.38 -8.74
N GLY A 429 14.56 -0.35 -8.49
CA GLY A 429 15.50 -0.79 -9.52
C GLY A 429 14.85 -1.69 -10.56
N CYS A 430 14.03 -2.68 -10.14
CA CYS A 430 13.25 -3.51 -11.05
C CYS A 430 12.27 -2.67 -11.89
N ALA A 431 11.54 -1.74 -11.26
CA ALA A 431 10.64 -0.85 -11.99
C ALA A 431 11.38 0.02 -13.02
N ALA A 432 12.56 0.55 -12.66
CA ALA A 432 13.40 1.33 -13.56
C ALA A 432 13.88 0.49 -14.74
N LEU A 433 14.38 -0.73 -14.49
CA LEU A 433 14.81 -1.66 -15.54
C LEU A 433 13.68 -2.00 -16.52
N LEU A 434 12.44 -2.15 -16.04
CA LEU A 434 11.27 -2.42 -16.88
C LEU A 434 10.88 -1.25 -17.81
N THR A 435 11.39 -0.04 -17.57
CA THR A 435 11.24 1.09 -18.51
C THR A 435 12.16 1.00 -19.72
N PHE A 436 13.16 0.10 -19.69
CA PHE A 436 14.05 -0.20 -20.80
C PHE A 436 13.57 -1.40 -21.59
N ASP A 437 14.06 -1.50 -22.83
CA ASP A 437 13.74 -2.60 -23.74
C ASP A 437 14.47 -3.88 -23.32
N LEU A 438 13.84 -4.60 -22.38
CA LEU A 438 14.27 -5.92 -21.93
C LEU A 438 13.57 -6.99 -22.77
N THR A 439 14.34 -7.87 -23.39
CA THR A 439 13.80 -8.90 -24.28
C THR A 439 13.24 -10.09 -23.50
N GLY A 440 12.05 -10.54 -23.93
CA GLY A 440 11.45 -11.83 -23.57
C GLY A 440 11.48 -12.17 -22.08
N VAL A 441 12.21 -13.24 -21.74
CA VAL A 441 12.26 -13.83 -20.40
C VAL A 441 12.81 -12.87 -19.35
N TRP A 442 13.78 -12.01 -19.69
CA TRP A 442 14.40 -11.09 -18.72
C TRP A 442 13.44 -10.04 -18.20
N ARG A 443 12.48 -9.60 -19.02
CA ARG A 443 11.41 -8.70 -18.59
C ARG A 443 10.54 -9.36 -17.52
N TRP A 444 10.15 -10.60 -17.74
CA TRP A 444 9.35 -11.38 -16.77
C TRP A 444 10.12 -11.67 -15.49
N VAL A 445 11.39 -12.07 -15.58
CA VAL A 445 12.25 -12.30 -14.40
C VAL A 445 12.37 -11.03 -13.57
N THR A 446 12.61 -9.88 -14.20
CA THR A 446 12.67 -8.58 -13.52
C THR A 446 11.33 -8.22 -12.87
N GLY A 447 10.23 -8.50 -13.56
CA GLY A 447 8.87 -8.36 -13.05
C GLY A 447 8.59 -9.18 -11.80
N ILE A 448 8.92 -10.47 -11.85
CA ILE A 448 8.76 -11.41 -10.73
C ILE A 448 9.63 -10.99 -9.55
N ALA A 449 10.90 -10.64 -9.79
CA ALA A 449 11.80 -10.14 -8.75
C ALA A 449 11.23 -8.88 -8.08
N GLY A 450 10.71 -7.94 -8.86
CA GLY A 450 10.01 -6.76 -8.34
C GLY A 450 8.77 -7.11 -7.52
N ALA A 451 7.94 -8.04 -8.00
CA ALA A 451 6.75 -8.49 -7.27
C ALA A 451 7.10 -9.17 -5.94
N VAL A 452 8.11 -10.04 -5.93
CA VAL A 452 8.61 -10.69 -4.70
C VAL A 452 9.17 -9.65 -3.73
N ALA A 453 9.94 -8.67 -4.22
CA ALA A 453 10.45 -7.58 -3.39
C ALA A 453 9.30 -6.73 -2.81
N GLY A 454 8.30 -6.39 -3.61
CA GLY A 454 7.12 -5.64 -3.20
C GLY A 454 6.25 -6.39 -2.18
N LEU A 455 6.02 -7.69 -2.37
CA LEU A 455 5.29 -8.52 -1.42
C LEU A 455 6.06 -8.71 -0.13
N SER A 456 7.38 -8.91 -0.21
CA SER A 456 8.26 -9.03 0.95
C SER A 456 8.34 -7.72 1.74
N LEU A 457 8.40 -6.58 1.05
CA LEU A 457 8.28 -5.25 1.64
C LEU A 457 6.92 -5.09 2.35
N GLY A 458 5.85 -5.50 1.68
CA GLY A 458 4.49 -5.52 2.21
C GLY A 458 4.39 -6.32 3.52
N HIS A 459 4.91 -7.55 3.48
CA HIS A 459 4.93 -8.49 4.59
C HIS A 459 5.78 -7.98 5.76
N LEU A 460 6.99 -7.47 5.50
CA LEU A 460 7.87 -6.95 6.54
C LEU A 460 7.31 -5.70 7.19
N ALA A 461 6.68 -4.80 6.44
CA ALA A 461 6.09 -3.60 7.02
C ALA A 461 4.81 -3.90 7.84
N MET A 462 3.99 -4.87 7.42
CA MET A 462 2.84 -5.33 8.20
C MET A 462 3.26 -6.07 9.48
N ASN A 463 4.38 -6.82 9.43
CA ASN A 463 4.88 -7.60 10.57
C ASN A 463 6.01 -6.92 11.35
N ALA A 464 6.47 -5.74 10.94
CA ALA A 464 7.49 -4.96 11.66
C ALA A 464 7.19 -4.74 13.16
N PRO A 465 5.92 -4.56 13.62
CA PRO A 465 5.63 -4.49 15.05
C PRO A 465 5.70 -5.85 15.78
N TYR A 466 5.94 -6.95 15.08
CA TYR A 466 6.04 -8.31 15.62
C TYR A 466 7.37 -8.96 15.23
N PRO A 467 8.47 -8.71 15.97
CA PRO A 467 9.62 -9.56 15.83
C PRO A 467 9.23 -11.01 16.16
N SER A 468 9.93 -11.95 15.53
CA SER A 468 9.72 -13.40 15.40
C SER A 468 9.31 -14.22 16.64
N VAL A 469 9.27 -13.63 17.83
CA VAL A 469 8.91 -14.28 19.10
C VAL A 469 7.45 -14.77 19.09
N VAL A 470 6.53 -14.01 18.48
CA VAL A 470 5.13 -14.45 18.32
C VAL A 470 5.00 -15.63 17.34
N ARG A 471 5.86 -15.71 16.32
CA ARG A 471 5.86 -16.87 15.41
C ARG A 471 6.36 -18.14 16.08
N ALA A 472 7.34 -18.03 16.99
CA ALA A 472 7.79 -19.15 17.81
C ALA A 472 6.70 -19.60 18.79
N ALA A 473 5.98 -18.68 19.43
CA ALA A 473 4.88 -19.00 20.35
C ALA A 473 3.63 -19.57 19.66
N ILE A 474 3.35 -19.17 18.41
CA ILE A 474 2.27 -19.75 17.60
C ILE A 474 2.70 -21.12 17.04
N SER A 475 3.98 -21.30 16.71
CA SER A 475 4.52 -22.58 16.26
C SER A 475 4.70 -23.60 17.39
N SER A 476 4.92 -23.18 18.64
CA SER A 476 5.14 -24.07 19.78
C SER A 476 3.85 -24.61 20.40
N ASN A 477 2.70 -24.00 20.12
CA ASN A 477 1.38 -24.51 20.54
C ASN A 477 0.84 -25.64 19.65
N GLY A 478 1.67 -26.18 18.75
CA GLY A 478 1.32 -27.31 17.88
C GLY A 478 1.86 -28.67 18.34
N THR A 479 2.51 -28.72 19.51
CA THR A 479 3.02 -29.96 20.11
C THR A 479 2.55 -30.04 21.56
N ASP A 480 1.30 -30.45 21.75
CA ASP A 480 0.91 -31.11 23.00
C ASP A 480 1.48 -32.54 22.95
N PRO A 481 2.32 -32.96 23.91
CA PRO A 481 2.59 -34.37 24.12
C PRO A 481 1.38 -34.99 24.83
N ASP A 482 0.76 -35.98 24.20
CA ASP A 482 -0.10 -36.96 24.87
C ASP A 482 0.68 -37.78 25.90
#